data_AF-B0BM64-F1
#
_entry.id   AF-B0BM64-F1
#
_cell.length_a   1.000
_cell.length_b   1.000
_cell.length_c   1.000
_cell.angle_alpha   90.00
_cell.angle_beta   90.00
_cell.angle_gamma   90.00
#
_symmetry.space_group_name_H-M   'P 1'
#
loop_
_entity.id
_entity.type
_entity.pdbx_description
1 polymer ?
#
loop_
_entity_poly.entity_id
_entity_poly.type
_entity_poly.pdbx_seq_one_letter_code
_entity_poly.pdbx_strand_id
1 'polypeptide(L)'
;MDEQGRLMQARGVGIPGHPIHGGPQTLTPHPMHEPPADNGEPRKQDIGDILQQIMTITDQSLDEAQAKKHALNCHRMKPALFSVLCEIKEKTGLSIRNTQEEEPVDPQLMRLDNMLLAEGVAGPEKGGGSAAAAAAAAASGGVSPDNSIEHSDYRNKLSQIRQIYHAELEKYEQVRWENMFKRKY
;
A
#
# COMPACT_ATOMS: atom_id res chain seq x y z
N MET A 1 15.42 10.69 -52.96
CA MET A 1 14.46 11.54 -53.68
C MET A 1 13.39 11.86 -52.64
N ASP A 2 13.39 12.99 -51.93
CA ASP A 2 13.94 14.31 -52.26
C ASP A 2 14.36 15.09 -51.01
N GLU A 3 15.50 15.76 -51.16
CA GLU A 3 16.08 16.78 -50.31
C GLU A 3 15.67 18.16 -50.90
N GLN A 4 15.94 19.25 -50.18
CA GLN A 4 16.06 20.65 -50.66
C GLN A 4 14.94 21.64 -50.28
N GLY A 5 15.34 22.57 -49.40
CA GLY A 5 15.27 23.98 -49.77
C GLY A 5 14.53 24.91 -48.81
N ARG A 6 15.20 25.42 -47.77
CA ARG A 6 15.75 26.80 -47.86
C ARG A 6 16.59 27.20 -46.65
N LEU A 7 17.80 27.58 -47.02
CA LEU A 7 18.89 28.19 -46.31
C LEU A 7 18.63 29.71 -46.12
N MET A 8 19.40 30.30 -45.20
CA MET A 8 19.76 31.73 -45.10
C MET A 8 18.71 32.67 -44.47
N GLN A 9 19.03 33.74 -43.74
CA GLN A 9 20.24 34.36 -43.18
C GLN A 9 19.74 35.79 -42.84
N ALA A 10 20.04 36.34 -41.67
CA ALA A 10 20.25 37.79 -41.57
C ALA A 10 20.75 38.17 -40.18
N ARG A 11 21.96 38.71 -40.20
CA ARG A 11 22.70 39.37 -39.14
C ARG A 11 22.57 40.88 -39.41
N GLY A 12 22.36 41.69 -38.39
CA GLY A 12 22.50 43.16 -38.40
C GLY A 12 22.21 43.66 -36.99
N VAL A 13 23.11 44.20 -36.17
CA VAL A 13 24.18 45.22 -36.29
C VAL A 13 23.66 46.65 -36.53
N GLY A 14 23.63 47.43 -35.43
CA GLY A 14 24.01 48.86 -35.35
C GLY A 14 22.90 49.92 -35.33
N ILE A 15 22.98 51.11 -34.70
CA ILE A 15 23.87 51.80 -33.71
C ILE A 15 22.98 52.94 -33.04
N PRO A 16 23.48 54.07 -32.46
CA PRO A 16 23.47 54.47 -31.03
C PRO A 16 22.59 55.70 -30.65
N GLY A 17 22.55 56.06 -29.35
CA GLY A 17 22.22 57.43 -28.92
C GLY A 17 22.21 57.64 -27.40
N HIS A 18 23.29 58.21 -26.85
CA HIS A 18 23.37 58.89 -25.54
C HIS A 18 23.10 60.41 -25.77
N PRO A 19 22.68 61.24 -24.78
CA PRO A 19 23.60 61.63 -23.70
C PRO A 19 23.00 61.93 -22.30
N ILE A 20 23.93 61.89 -21.36
CA ILE A 20 24.06 62.47 -20.01
C ILE A 20 23.51 63.90 -19.76
N HIS A 21 22.86 64.14 -18.61
CA HIS A 21 23.09 65.34 -17.75
C HIS A 21 22.38 65.27 -16.38
N GLY A 22 23.11 65.58 -15.30
CA GLY A 22 22.61 65.62 -13.92
C GLY A 22 22.21 67.02 -13.43
N GLY A 23 21.53 67.06 -12.27
CA GLY A 23 21.26 68.25 -11.46
C GLY A 23 20.67 67.87 -10.08
N PRO A 24 20.96 68.62 -8.97
CA PRO A 24 20.78 68.13 -7.60
C PRO A 24 19.54 68.68 -6.86
N GLN A 25 18.97 67.81 -5.99
CA GLN A 25 18.37 68.02 -4.65
C GLN A 25 17.64 69.35 -4.35
N THR A 26 16.34 69.31 -3.99
CA THR A 26 15.77 70.12 -2.87
C THR A 26 14.56 69.43 -2.20
N LEU A 27 14.40 69.73 -0.91
CA LEU A 27 13.63 69.05 0.13
C LEU A 27 12.17 69.55 0.22
N THR A 28 11.21 68.70 0.64
CA THR A 28 10.28 68.99 1.76
C THR A 28 9.35 67.79 2.11
N PRO A 29 8.88 67.67 3.38
CA PRO A 29 8.28 66.44 3.92
C PRO A 29 6.83 66.60 4.49
N HIS A 30 6.13 65.46 4.64
CA HIS A 30 4.85 65.18 5.38
C HIS A 30 3.51 65.53 4.68
N PRO A 31 2.35 64.89 5.00
CA PRO A 31 2.03 64.01 6.15
C PRO A 31 1.27 62.69 5.87
N MET A 32 1.44 61.75 6.80
CA MET A 32 0.50 60.75 7.35
C MET A 32 -0.83 60.49 6.62
N HIS A 33 -0.96 59.28 6.04
CA HIS A 33 -2.25 58.61 5.89
C HIS A 33 -2.10 57.11 6.24
N GLU A 34 -2.55 56.78 7.43
CA GLU A 34 -2.90 55.43 7.93
C GLU A 34 -4.37 55.57 8.40
N PRO A 35 -5.28 54.57 8.35
CA PRO A 35 -5.21 53.14 7.97
C PRO A 35 -6.27 52.81 6.84
N PRO A 36 -6.67 51.56 6.49
CA PRO A 36 -6.78 50.35 7.30
C PRO A 36 -5.56 49.45 7.12
N ALA A 37 -5.11 48.86 8.21
CA ALA A 37 -4.59 47.51 8.16
C ALA A 37 -5.71 46.62 7.58
N ASP A 38 -5.78 46.54 6.26
CA ASP A 38 -6.38 45.37 5.64
C ASP A 38 -5.43 44.25 5.99
N ASN A 39 -5.79 43.53 7.05
CA ASN A 39 -5.32 42.20 7.37
C ASN A 39 -5.81 41.22 6.27
N GLY A 40 -5.72 41.63 5.01
CA GLY A 40 -5.88 40.85 3.81
C GLY A 40 -4.58 40.12 3.59
N GLU A 41 -4.26 39.18 4.50
CA GLU A 41 -3.67 37.97 3.96
C GLU A 41 -4.62 37.53 2.83
N PRO A 42 -4.12 37.35 1.59
CA PRO A 42 -4.94 36.82 0.52
C PRO A 42 -5.51 35.52 1.08
N ARG A 43 -6.82 35.51 1.43
CA ARG A 43 -7.47 34.51 2.27
C ARG A 43 -6.80 33.19 1.95
N LYS A 44 -5.88 32.74 2.83
CA LYS A 44 -5.16 31.51 2.55
C LYS A 44 -6.27 30.51 2.47
N GLN A 45 -6.61 30.05 1.26
CA GLN A 45 -7.65 29.04 1.09
C GLN A 45 -7.29 27.95 2.09
N ASP A 46 -8.16 27.73 3.08
CA ASP A 46 -7.80 26.88 4.21
C ASP A 46 -7.42 25.52 3.64
N ILE A 47 -6.36 24.91 4.15
CA ILE A 47 -5.89 23.63 3.61
C ILE A 47 -7.01 22.59 3.57
N GLY A 48 -7.95 22.68 4.51
CA GLY A 48 -9.19 21.90 4.54
C GLY A 48 -10.08 22.09 3.30
N ASP A 49 -10.29 23.33 2.85
CA ASP A 49 -11.07 23.62 1.64
C ASP A 49 -10.40 23.05 0.38
N ILE A 50 -9.07 23.14 0.31
CA ILE A 50 -8.29 22.60 -0.80
C ILE A 50 -8.41 21.08 -0.85
N LEU A 51 -8.30 20.42 0.30
CA LEU A 51 -8.48 18.98 0.42
C LEU A 51 -9.91 18.55 0.08
N GLN A 52 -10.91 19.30 0.54
CA GLN A 52 -12.31 19.05 0.19
C GLN A 52 -12.57 19.21 -1.31
N GLN A 53 -11.97 20.21 -1.93
CA GLN A 53 -12.04 20.44 -3.37
C GLN A 53 -11.42 19.29 -4.16
N ILE A 54 -10.28 18.75 -3.70
CA ILE A 54 -9.62 17.57 -4.29
C ILE A 54 -10.50 16.33 -4.12
N MET A 55 -11.06 16.11 -2.94
CA MET A 55 -11.83 14.90 -2.62
C MET A 55 -13.13 14.82 -3.44
N THR A 56 -13.75 15.96 -3.72
CA THR A 56 -15.02 16.08 -4.48
C THR A 56 -14.81 16.30 -5.98
N ILE A 57 -13.58 16.29 -6.49
CA ILE A 57 -13.31 16.58 -7.90
C ILE A 57 -13.84 15.49 -8.83
N THR A 58 -13.90 14.25 -8.35
CA THR A 58 -14.40 13.10 -9.10
C THR A 58 -15.93 13.15 -9.30
N ASP A 59 -16.63 13.89 -8.45
CA ASP A 59 -18.10 14.00 -8.47
C ASP A 59 -18.62 15.16 -9.32
N GLN A 60 -17.72 15.88 -10.00
CA GLN A 60 -18.06 17.07 -10.77
C GLN A 60 -18.08 16.82 -12.27
N SER A 61 -18.70 17.75 -12.99
CA SER A 61 -18.62 17.75 -14.44
C SER A 61 -17.16 17.92 -14.91
N LEU A 62 -16.84 17.39 -16.10
CA LEU A 62 -15.49 17.42 -16.66
C LEU A 62 -14.93 18.85 -16.73
N ASP A 63 -15.76 19.81 -17.11
CA ASP A 63 -15.40 21.23 -17.26
C ASP A 63 -15.03 21.85 -15.89
N GLU A 64 -15.86 21.64 -14.88
CA GLU A 64 -15.61 22.10 -13.51
C GLU A 64 -14.37 21.43 -12.90
N ALA A 65 -14.21 20.13 -13.12
CA ALA A 65 -13.04 19.39 -12.67
C ALA A 65 -11.76 19.92 -13.32
N GLN A 66 -11.79 20.32 -14.60
CA GLN A 66 -10.64 20.91 -15.28
C GLN A 66 -10.29 22.30 -14.72
N ALA A 67 -11.29 23.15 -14.46
CA ALA A 67 -11.08 24.45 -13.84
C ALA A 67 -10.46 24.31 -12.44
N LYS A 68 -10.99 23.40 -11.62
CA LYS A 68 -10.47 23.10 -10.27
C LYS A 68 -9.07 22.50 -10.31
N LYS A 69 -8.81 21.58 -11.25
CA LYS A 69 -7.47 21.03 -11.48
C LYS A 69 -6.48 22.14 -11.82
N HIS A 70 -6.84 23.07 -12.71
CA HIS A 70 -5.97 24.18 -13.09
C HIS A 70 -5.68 25.10 -11.89
N ALA A 71 -6.71 25.50 -11.15
CA ALA A 71 -6.57 26.30 -9.93
C ALA A 71 -5.63 25.62 -8.90
N LEU A 72 -5.80 24.32 -8.68
CA LEU A 72 -4.94 23.54 -7.80
C LEU A 72 -3.50 23.42 -8.32
N ASN A 73 -3.33 23.30 -9.65
CA ASN A 73 -2.02 23.24 -10.28
C ASN A 73 -1.20 24.53 -10.10
N CYS A 74 -1.87 25.65 -9.87
CA CYS A 74 -1.29 26.95 -9.55
C CYS A 74 -1.14 27.20 -8.04
N HIS A 75 -1.66 26.32 -7.18
CA HIS A 75 -1.64 26.53 -5.74
C HIS A 75 -0.25 26.27 -5.13
N ARG A 76 0.17 27.13 -4.19
CA ARG A 76 1.50 27.08 -3.57
C ARG A 76 1.76 25.79 -2.78
N MET A 77 0.70 25.14 -2.29
CA MET A 77 0.78 23.87 -1.53
C MET A 77 0.83 22.61 -2.40
N LYS A 78 0.68 22.73 -3.72
CA LYS A 78 0.67 21.59 -4.64
C LYS A 78 1.85 20.62 -4.44
N PRO A 79 3.12 21.07 -4.26
CA PRO A 79 4.23 20.12 -4.09
C PRO A 79 4.08 19.26 -2.84
N ALA A 80 3.65 19.85 -1.72
CA ALA A 80 3.46 19.14 -0.46
C ALA A 80 2.24 18.21 -0.50
N LEU A 81 1.11 18.70 -1.02
CA LEU A 81 -0.11 17.91 -1.17
C LEU A 81 0.10 16.73 -2.13
N PHE A 82 0.82 16.94 -3.24
CA PHE A 82 1.11 15.88 -4.20
C PHE A 82 1.93 14.74 -3.58
N SER A 83 2.99 15.07 -2.82
CA SER A 83 3.81 14.05 -2.15
C SER A 83 2.99 13.21 -1.17
N VAL A 84 2.24 13.86 -0.27
CA VAL A 84 1.44 13.16 0.75
C VAL A 84 0.29 12.36 0.12
N LEU A 85 -0.43 12.92 -0.84
CA LEU A 85 -1.54 12.23 -1.48
C LEU A 85 -1.07 11.06 -2.36
N CYS A 86 0.10 11.15 -3.00
CA CYS A 86 0.70 10.02 -3.70
C CYS A 86 1.13 8.92 -2.73
N GLU A 87 1.77 9.28 -1.61
CA GLU A 87 2.15 8.33 -0.57
C GLU A 87 0.94 7.61 0.03
N ILE A 88 -0.14 8.34 0.34
CA ILE A 88 -1.40 7.75 0.82
C ILE A 88 -2.03 6.87 -0.26
N LYS A 89 -2.10 7.35 -1.51
CA LYS A 89 -2.63 6.57 -2.63
C LYS A 89 -1.86 5.26 -2.84
N GLU A 90 -0.55 5.25 -2.67
CA GLU A 90 0.27 4.04 -2.78
C GLU A 90 0.04 3.09 -1.60
N LYS A 91 0.04 3.60 -0.36
CA LYS A 91 -0.17 2.79 0.85
C LYS A 91 -1.60 2.21 0.93
N THR A 92 -2.59 3.02 0.59
CA THR A 92 -4.01 2.60 0.59
C THR A 92 -4.36 1.81 -0.66
N GLY A 93 -3.76 2.13 -1.82
CA GLY A 93 -3.96 1.39 -3.07
C GLY A 93 -3.49 -0.06 -2.98
N LEU A 94 -2.38 -0.34 -2.30
CA LEU A 94 -1.96 -1.72 -2.00
C LEU A 94 -2.92 -2.42 -1.03
N SER A 95 -3.50 -1.70 -0.07
CA SER A 95 -4.47 -2.28 0.87
C SER A 95 -5.79 -2.66 0.22
N ILE A 96 -6.30 -1.86 -0.73
CA ILE A 96 -7.57 -2.11 -1.43
C ILE A 96 -7.38 -3.10 -2.59
N ARG A 97 -6.24 -3.04 -3.31
CA ARG A 97 -5.92 -4.02 -4.37
C ARG A 97 -5.53 -5.40 -3.81
N ASN A 98 -5.15 -5.49 -2.53
CA ASN A 98 -4.96 -6.77 -1.84
C ASN A 98 -6.27 -7.38 -1.29
N THR A 99 -7.43 -6.76 -1.56
CA THR A 99 -8.74 -7.34 -1.22
C THR A 99 -9.61 -7.63 -2.46
N GLN A 100 -9.21 -7.18 -3.65
CA GLN A 100 -9.99 -7.37 -4.88
C GLN A 100 -9.11 -7.34 -6.14
N GLU A 101 -8.07 -8.17 -6.19
CA GLU A 101 -7.64 -8.73 -7.46
C GLU A 101 -7.90 -10.23 -7.34
N GLU A 102 -8.86 -10.71 -8.14
CA GLU A 102 -9.19 -12.12 -8.30
C GLU A 102 -7.93 -12.85 -8.78
N GLU A 103 -7.09 -13.26 -7.84
CA GLU A 103 -6.15 -14.35 -8.07
C GLU A 103 -7.02 -15.56 -8.41
N PRO A 104 -6.91 -16.13 -9.62
CA PRO A 104 -7.73 -17.26 -10.02
C PRO A 104 -7.56 -18.33 -8.95
N VAL A 105 -8.69 -18.72 -8.34
CA VAL A 105 -8.73 -19.66 -7.21
C VAL A 105 -7.74 -20.79 -7.49
N ASP A 106 -6.72 -20.91 -6.64
CA ASP A 106 -5.56 -21.76 -6.90
C ASP A 106 -6.02 -23.13 -7.45
N PRO A 107 -5.54 -23.56 -8.62
CA PRO A 107 -5.91 -24.85 -9.20
C PRO A 107 -5.70 -26.04 -8.25
N GLN A 108 -4.78 -25.95 -7.27
CA GLN A 108 -4.66 -26.96 -6.22
C GLN A 108 -5.81 -26.90 -5.22
N LEU A 109 -6.24 -25.70 -4.82
CA LEU A 109 -7.38 -25.50 -3.93
C LEU A 109 -8.69 -25.93 -4.60
N MET A 110 -8.87 -25.63 -5.89
CA MET A 110 -10.02 -26.11 -6.68
C MET A 110 -9.99 -27.65 -6.82
N ARG A 111 -8.80 -28.25 -7.01
CA ARG A 111 -8.66 -29.72 -7.03
C ARG A 111 -8.96 -30.33 -5.66
N LEU A 112 -8.57 -29.67 -4.57
CA LEU A 112 -8.83 -30.12 -3.21
C LEU A 112 -10.32 -30.04 -2.88
N ASP A 113 -10.99 -28.95 -3.24
CA ASP A 113 -12.44 -28.78 -3.07
C ASP A 113 -13.21 -29.91 -3.78
N ASN A 114 -12.89 -30.15 -5.05
CA ASN A 114 -13.48 -31.26 -5.82
C ASN A 114 -13.16 -32.64 -5.21
N MET A 115 -11.97 -32.82 -4.62
CA MET A 115 -11.58 -34.06 -3.95
C MET A 115 -12.34 -34.26 -2.63
N LEU A 116 -12.52 -33.20 -1.84
CA LEU A 116 -13.28 -33.23 -0.59
C LEU A 116 -14.77 -33.45 -0.84
N LEU A 117 -15.31 -32.90 -1.93
CA LEU A 117 -16.68 -33.14 -2.37
C LEU A 117 -16.88 -34.62 -2.75
N ALA A 118 -15.92 -35.21 -3.48
CA ALA A 118 -15.95 -36.62 -3.89
C ALA A 118 -15.80 -37.60 -2.71
N GLU A 119 -14.99 -37.26 -1.70
CA GLU A 119 -14.86 -38.02 -0.44
C GLU A 119 -16.03 -37.77 0.53
N GLY A 120 -16.98 -36.88 0.18
CA GLY A 120 -18.16 -36.57 1.00
C GLY A 120 -17.86 -35.78 2.28
N VAL A 121 -16.69 -35.14 2.36
CA VAL A 121 -16.20 -34.40 3.54
C VAL A 121 -16.78 -32.99 3.62
N ALA A 122 -17.03 -32.35 2.47
CA ALA A 122 -17.62 -31.02 2.38
C ALA A 122 -18.96 -31.10 1.62
N GLY A 123 -20.03 -31.36 2.35
CA GLY A 123 -21.40 -31.33 1.84
C GLY A 123 -22.34 -31.12 3.03
N PRO A 124 -23.43 -30.36 2.87
CA PRO A 124 -24.17 -29.87 4.02
C PRO A 124 -24.81 -30.95 4.90
N GLU A 125 -24.96 -32.21 4.49
CA GLU A 125 -25.70 -33.19 5.30
C GLU A 125 -25.29 -34.66 5.02
N LYS A 126 -24.57 -35.27 5.96
CA LYS A 126 -24.89 -36.55 6.65
C LYS A 126 -25.67 -37.66 5.88
N GLY A 127 -25.03 -38.82 5.64
CA GLY A 127 -25.71 -40.12 5.82
C GLY A 127 -25.35 -41.33 4.94
N GLY A 128 -24.49 -42.23 5.47
CA GLY A 128 -24.51 -43.70 5.23
C GLY A 128 -23.89 -44.22 3.93
N GLY A 129 -23.13 -45.31 3.85
CA GLY A 129 -22.78 -46.34 4.82
C GLY A 129 -22.07 -47.50 4.09
N SER A 130 -20.96 -47.98 4.66
CA SER A 130 -20.66 -49.41 4.87
C SER A 130 -20.59 -50.43 3.71
N ALA A 131 -20.11 -50.11 2.49
CA ALA A 131 -19.83 -51.18 1.51
C ALA A 131 -18.51 -51.07 0.70
N ALA A 132 -17.97 -49.88 0.44
CA ALA A 132 -16.80 -49.73 -0.44
C ALA A 132 -15.44 -49.97 0.25
N ALA A 133 -15.38 -49.86 1.59
CA ALA A 133 -14.12 -49.91 2.33
C ALA A 133 -13.41 -51.28 2.33
N ALA A 134 -14.13 -52.38 2.06
CA ALA A 134 -13.56 -53.72 2.06
C ALA A 134 -12.79 -54.08 0.78
N ALA A 135 -13.09 -53.42 -0.36
CA ALA A 135 -12.49 -53.77 -1.65
C ALA A 135 -11.15 -53.04 -1.91
N ALA A 136 -10.93 -51.87 -1.30
CA ALA A 136 -9.72 -51.07 -1.53
C ALA A 136 -8.51 -51.55 -0.72
N ALA A 137 -8.70 -52.31 0.37
CA ALA A 137 -7.61 -52.78 1.23
C ALA A 137 -6.67 -53.82 0.55
N ALA A 138 -7.06 -54.37 -0.60
CA ALA A 138 -6.30 -55.42 -1.29
C ALA A 138 -5.35 -54.91 -2.40
N ALA A 139 -5.40 -53.62 -2.79
CA ALA A 139 -4.82 -53.18 -4.06
C ALA A 139 -3.61 -52.21 -4.00
N SER A 140 -3.14 -51.79 -2.82
CA SER A 140 -2.02 -50.84 -2.75
C SER A 140 -0.96 -51.24 -1.73
N GLY A 141 -0.37 -52.41 -1.95
CA GLY A 141 0.98 -52.70 -1.49
C GLY A 141 1.99 -52.03 -2.44
N GLY A 142 2.51 -50.87 -2.05
CA GLY A 142 3.45 -50.10 -2.86
C GLY A 142 3.99 -48.88 -2.13
N VAL A 143 4.60 -49.09 -0.96
CA VAL A 143 5.41 -48.05 -0.30
C VAL A 143 6.69 -47.87 -1.12
N SER A 144 6.83 -46.70 -1.74
CA SER A 144 8.08 -46.26 -2.36
C SER A 144 9.19 -46.20 -1.29
N PRO A 145 10.36 -46.82 -1.51
CA PRO A 145 11.45 -46.88 -0.53
C PRO A 145 12.09 -45.51 -0.24
N ASP A 146 11.85 -44.52 -1.10
CA ASP A 146 12.36 -43.14 -0.96
C ASP A 146 11.63 -42.33 0.13
N ASN A 147 10.38 -42.70 0.44
CA ASN A 147 9.56 -42.02 1.44
C ASN A 147 9.88 -42.49 2.88
N SER A 148 10.56 -43.64 3.05
CA SER A 148 10.77 -44.26 4.37
C SER A 148 11.79 -43.54 5.25
N ILE A 149 12.81 -42.91 4.65
CA ILE A 149 13.85 -42.17 5.36
C ILE A 149 13.32 -40.82 5.85
N GLU A 150 12.56 -40.12 5.01
CA GLU A 150 11.95 -38.82 5.31
C GLU A 150 10.86 -38.95 6.39
N HIS A 151 10.08 -40.02 6.35
CA HIS A 151 9.12 -40.33 7.42
C HIS A 151 9.81 -40.69 8.74
N SER A 152 11.00 -41.31 8.72
CA SER A 152 11.75 -41.62 9.93
C SER A 152 12.24 -40.36 10.64
N ASP A 153 12.92 -39.47 9.92
CA ASP A 153 13.46 -38.23 10.49
C ASP A 153 12.37 -37.28 10.97
N TYR A 154 11.26 -37.17 10.23
CA TYR A 154 10.10 -36.39 10.66
C TYR A 154 9.46 -36.97 11.93
N ARG A 155 9.28 -38.30 12.00
CA ARG A 155 8.76 -38.96 13.21
C ARG A 155 9.69 -38.82 14.41
N ASN A 156 11.01 -38.87 14.19
CA ASN A 156 12.02 -38.63 15.21
C ASN A 156 11.97 -37.19 15.72
N LYS A 157 11.90 -36.20 14.83
CA LYS A 157 11.73 -34.77 15.19
C LYS A 157 10.46 -34.54 16.01
N LEU A 158 9.33 -35.11 15.59
CA LEU A 158 8.08 -35.04 16.36
C LEU A 158 8.19 -35.71 17.74
N SER A 159 8.90 -36.84 17.82
CA SER A 159 9.16 -37.51 19.10
C SER A 159 10.01 -36.65 20.03
N GLN A 160 11.07 -36.03 19.50
CA GLN A 160 11.95 -35.15 20.24
C GLN A 160 11.23 -33.90 20.76
N ILE A 161 10.40 -33.25 19.93
CA ILE A 161 9.59 -32.10 20.34
C ILE A 161 8.66 -32.46 21.50
N ARG A 162 7.99 -33.63 21.43
CA ARG A 162 7.15 -34.12 22.53
C ARG A 162 7.95 -34.35 23.82
N GLN A 163 9.11 -35.01 23.71
CA GLN A 163 9.96 -35.27 24.87
C GLN A 163 10.45 -33.97 25.54
N ILE A 164 10.92 -33.00 24.75
CA ILE A 164 11.38 -31.70 25.26
C ILE A 164 10.23 -30.96 25.93
N TYR A 165 9.04 -30.93 25.30
CA TYR A 165 7.87 -30.29 25.86
C TYR A 165 7.48 -30.89 27.23
N HIS A 166 7.40 -32.22 27.32
CA HIS A 166 7.07 -32.89 28.58
C HIS A 166 8.12 -32.66 29.67
N ALA A 167 9.41 -32.72 29.32
CA ALA A 167 10.50 -32.47 30.26
C ALA A 167 10.48 -31.01 30.79
N GLU A 168 10.26 -30.04 29.91
CA GLU A 168 10.17 -28.63 30.32
C GLU A 168 8.91 -28.37 31.15
N LEU A 169 7.79 -29.01 30.81
CA LEU A 169 6.54 -28.91 31.57
C LEU A 169 6.71 -29.46 32.99
N GLU A 170 7.34 -30.63 33.14
CA GLU A 170 7.66 -31.21 34.44
C GLU A 170 8.57 -30.29 35.25
N LYS A 171 9.58 -29.68 34.64
CA LYS A 171 10.46 -28.70 35.31
C LYS A 171 9.69 -27.48 35.82
N TYR A 172 8.77 -26.92 35.04
CA TYR A 172 7.93 -25.82 35.50
C TYR A 172 7.00 -26.23 36.64
N GLU A 173 6.45 -27.44 36.60
CA GLU A 173 5.64 -27.97 37.69
C GLU A 173 6.49 -28.19 38.93
N GLN A 174 7.69 -28.75 38.81
CA GLN A 174 8.60 -29.01 39.93
C GLN A 174 9.03 -27.72 40.60
N VAL A 175 9.36 -26.67 39.83
CA VAL A 175 9.62 -25.32 40.37
C VAL A 175 8.37 -24.72 41.01
N ARG A 176 7.17 -24.93 40.44
CA ARG A 176 5.90 -24.49 41.05
C ARG A 176 5.65 -25.19 42.39
N TRP A 177 5.86 -26.50 42.47
CA TRP A 177 5.73 -27.31 43.68
C TRP A 177 6.78 -26.93 44.73
N GLU A 178 8.05 -26.78 44.34
CA GLU A 178 9.13 -26.42 45.24
C GLU A 178 8.95 -25.02 45.83
N ASN A 179 8.48 -24.05 45.02
CA ASN A 179 8.13 -22.72 45.51
C ASN A 179 6.92 -22.73 46.45
N MET A 180 5.92 -23.59 46.19
CA MET A 180 4.79 -23.76 47.11
C MET A 180 5.25 -24.37 48.44
N PHE A 181 6.17 -25.34 48.40
CA PHE A 181 6.69 -26.00 49.60
C PHE A 181 7.58 -25.06 50.43
N LYS A 182 8.46 -24.28 49.79
CA LYS A 182 9.29 -23.23 50.43
C LYS A 182 8.49 -22.07 51.04
N ARG A 183 7.23 -21.87 50.66
CA ARG A 183 6.33 -20.91 51.33
C ARG A 183 5.59 -21.49 52.53
N LYS A 184 5.59 -22.82 52.68
CA LYS A 184 4.81 -23.53 53.71
C LYS A 184 5.64 -23.93 54.93
N TYR A 185 6.96 -23.75 54.87
CA TYR A 185 7.93 -23.89 55.96
C TYR A 185 8.78 -22.63 56.03
#